data_AF-A0A6J7ZWC5-F1
#
_entry.id   AF-A0A6J7ZWC5-F1
#
_cell.length_a   1.000
_cell.length_b   1.000
_cell.length_c   1.000
_cell.angle_alpha   90.00
_cell.angle_beta   90.00
_cell.angle_gamma   90.00
#
_symmetry.space_group_name_H-M   'P 1'
#
loop_
_entity.id
_entity.type
_entity.pdbx_description
1 polymer ?
#
loop_
_entity_poly.entity_id
_entity_poly.type
_entity_poly.pdbx_seq_one_letter_code
_entity_poly.pdbx_strand_id
1 'polypeptide(L)'
;MLAKYLKFILKKGGRRYLPSWESQFQWLRYSCTEDSAYCKYCVVFRDEGGLFSSKSFTDWKNAVGNKRLTLKSHDDSVDHKNAVEKAKNFISVCEGKKPSLCLSLSKAYEDKVKRNHDILLSIIDVIIVLGQRNIALRGNWDKIAHQEDGNFQFFINWKSNFDTVLKDHLEFKQHTSL
;
A
#
# COMPACT_ATOMS: atom_id res chain seq x y z
N MET A 1 15.78 32.07 -19.07
CA MET A 1 15.90 30.71 -19.64
C MET A 1 15.07 30.49 -20.91
N LEU A 2 13.87 31.08 -21.06
CA LEU A 2 12.98 30.88 -22.23
C LEU A 2 13.56 31.31 -23.59
N ALA A 3 14.41 32.34 -23.64
CA ALA A 3 14.96 32.87 -24.89
C ALA A 3 15.98 31.95 -25.60
N LYS A 4 16.63 31.01 -24.88
CA LYS A 4 17.54 30.03 -25.50
C LYS A 4 16.78 28.87 -26.18
N TYR A 5 15.55 28.60 -25.74
CA TYR A 5 14.69 27.55 -26.30
C TYR A 5 14.21 27.86 -27.73
N LEU A 6 14.05 29.15 -28.07
CA LEU A 6 13.55 29.60 -29.37
C LEU A 6 14.56 29.43 -30.52
N LYS A 7 15.86 29.31 -30.25
CA LYS A 7 16.90 29.29 -31.30
C LYS A 7 17.13 27.91 -31.94
N PHE A 8 16.70 26.81 -31.32
CA PHE A 8 16.90 25.46 -31.87
C PHE A 8 15.78 24.98 -32.80
N ILE A 9 14.69 25.74 -32.95
CA ILE A 9 13.44 25.26 -33.57
C ILE A 9 13.15 25.97 -34.90
N LEU A 10 13.99 25.79 -35.93
CA LEU A 10 13.62 26.18 -37.29
C LEU A 10 13.96 25.11 -38.34
N LYS A 11 13.44 23.89 -38.16
CA LYS A 11 13.19 23.02 -39.33
C LYS A 11 12.00 23.58 -40.12
N LYS A 12 12.23 24.00 -41.37
CA LYS A 12 11.16 24.45 -42.28
C LYS A 12 10.25 23.27 -42.64
N GLY A 13 8.95 23.40 -42.36
CA GLY A 13 7.90 22.46 -42.76
C GLY A 13 7.71 21.27 -41.81
N GLY A 14 6.64 21.29 -41.00
CA GLY A 14 6.22 20.19 -40.12
C GLY A 14 5.49 20.69 -38.86
N ARG A 15 4.54 19.88 -38.33
CA ARG A 15 3.95 20.12 -37.00
C ARG A 15 5.04 19.93 -35.93
N ARG A 16 4.96 20.66 -34.83
CA ARG A 16 5.99 20.69 -33.77
C ARG A 16 5.37 20.50 -32.40
N TYR A 17 6.20 20.19 -31.41
CA TYR A 17 5.80 20.26 -30.01
C TYR A 17 5.28 21.66 -29.65
N LEU A 18 4.20 21.71 -28.87
CA LEU A 18 3.60 22.97 -28.44
C LEU A 18 3.73 23.11 -26.92
N PRO A 19 4.47 24.12 -26.40
CA PRO A 19 4.68 24.28 -24.95
C PRO A 19 3.39 24.46 -24.15
N SER A 20 2.31 24.96 -24.78
CA SER A 20 1.01 25.07 -24.11
C SER A 20 0.43 23.72 -23.66
N TRP A 21 0.89 22.61 -24.23
CA TRP A 21 0.51 21.27 -23.79
C TRP A 21 1.03 20.93 -22.40
N GLU A 22 2.13 21.52 -21.92
CA GLU A 22 2.61 21.27 -20.55
C GLU A 22 1.68 21.87 -19.50
N SER A 23 1.03 22.99 -19.83
CA SER A 23 0.01 23.60 -18.97
C SER A 23 -1.24 22.72 -18.90
N GLN A 24 -1.61 22.07 -20.00
CA GLN A 24 -2.77 21.16 -20.06
C GLN A 24 -2.46 19.80 -19.43
N PHE A 25 -1.25 19.28 -19.66
CA PHE A 25 -0.80 17.97 -19.22
C PHE A 25 0.44 18.14 -18.33
N GLN A 26 0.22 18.33 -17.04
CA GLN A 26 1.27 18.64 -16.05
C GLN A 26 2.37 17.57 -15.93
N TRP A 27 2.12 16.38 -16.45
CA TRP A 27 3.06 15.26 -16.52
C TRP A 27 4.00 15.30 -17.73
N LEU A 28 3.66 16.06 -18.78
CA LEU A 28 4.36 16.08 -20.06
C LEU A 28 5.67 16.88 -19.94
N ARG A 29 6.76 16.32 -20.46
CA ARG A 29 8.07 16.97 -20.51
C ARG A 29 8.69 16.76 -21.87
N TYR A 30 9.23 17.81 -22.47
CA TYR A 30 9.90 17.77 -23.77
C TYR A 30 11.42 17.71 -23.62
N SER A 31 12.04 16.87 -24.44
CA SER A 31 13.49 16.71 -24.60
C SER A 31 13.91 17.39 -25.90
N CYS A 32 14.63 18.51 -25.81
CA CYS A 32 15.14 19.22 -26.99
C CYS A 32 16.20 18.43 -27.75
N THR A 33 17.00 17.65 -27.04
CA THR A 33 18.11 16.87 -27.62
C THR A 33 17.59 15.76 -28.52
N GLU A 34 16.44 15.18 -28.16
CA GLU A 34 15.83 14.06 -28.88
C GLU A 34 14.62 14.47 -29.71
N ASP A 35 14.24 15.76 -29.67
CA ASP A 35 13.01 16.31 -30.26
C ASP A 35 11.79 15.41 -29.97
N SER A 36 11.58 15.08 -28.69
CA SER A 36 10.57 14.11 -28.27
C SER A 36 10.02 14.39 -26.88
N ALA A 37 8.87 13.80 -26.54
CA ALA A 37 8.16 14.04 -25.30
C ALA A 37 8.01 12.79 -24.44
N TYR A 38 8.01 13.01 -23.13
CA TYR A 38 7.99 12.00 -22.08
C TYR A 38 6.97 12.34 -21.01
N CYS A 39 6.60 11.34 -20.21
CA CYS A 39 5.82 11.50 -19.00
C CYS A 39 6.72 11.33 -17.79
N LYS A 40 6.86 12.39 -16.98
CA LYS A 40 7.76 12.39 -15.81
C LYS A 40 7.46 11.29 -14.78
N TYR A 41 6.21 10.83 -14.71
CA TYR A 41 5.81 9.75 -13.82
C TYR A 41 6.05 8.37 -14.46
N CYS A 42 5.64 8.19 -15.72
CA CYS A 42 5.75 6.90 -16.40
C CYS A 42 7.20 6.51 -16.70
N VAL A 43 8.10 7.47 -16.88
CA VAL A 43 9.54 7.17 -17.05
C VAL A 43 10.13 6.47 -15.81
N VAL A 44 9.63 6.79 -14.61
CA VAL A 44 10.20 6.31 -13.34
C VAL A 44 9.41 5.15 -12.74
N PHE A 45 8.07 5.20 -12.80
CA PHE A 45 7.19 4.33 -11.99
C PHE A 45 6.35 3.34 -12.80
N ARG A 46 6.51 3.29 -14.13
CA ARG A 46 5.85 2.28 -14.96
C ARG A 46 6.65 0.98 -14.91
N ASP A 47 5.96 -0.15 -14.74
CA ASP A 47 6.60 -1.46 -14.60
C ASP A 47 7.14 -1.99 -15.95
N GLU A 48 6.47 -1.65 -17.06
CA GLU A 48 6.85 -2.07 -18.41
C GLU A 48 7.18 -0.88 -19.33
N GLY A 49 7.95 -1.15 -20.39
CA GLY A 49 8.23 -0.18 -21.44
C GLY A 49 6.96 0.31 -22.15
N GLY A 50 7.00 1.50 -22.74
CA GLY A 50 5.80 2.09 -23.33
C GLY A 50 6.04 3.47 -23.93
N LEU A 51 5.03 3.95 -24.67
CA LEU A 51 5.00 5.31 -25.18
C LEU A 51 4.96 6.29 -23.99
N PHE A 52 5.77 7.35 -24.05
CA PHE A 52 6.04 8.31 -22.97
C PHE A 52 6.86 7.78 -21.78
N SER A 53 7.37 6.54 -21.83
CA SER A 53 8.36 6.02 -20.87
C SER A 53 9.67 5.67 -21.60
N SER A 54 9.89 4.39 -21.90
CA SER A 54 11.06 3.91 -22.63
C SER A 54 11.04 4.31 -24.11
N LYS A 55 9.85 4.52 -24.69
CA LYS A 55 9.68 5.06 -26.03
C LYS A 55 9.18 6.49 -25.92
N SER A 56 9.92 7.42 -26.49
CA SER A 56 9.51 8.81 -26.54
C SER A 56 8.37 9.03 -27.54
N PHE A 57 7.60 10.09 -27.33
CA PHE A 57 6.54 10.49 -28.25
C PHE A 57 7.01 11.61 -29.17
N THR A 58 6.85 11.42 -30.48
CA THR A 58 7.26 12.39 -31.51
C THR A 58 6.13 12.72 -32.51
N ASP A 59 4.96 12.08 -32.40
CA ASP A 59 3.87 12.22 -33.37
C ASP A 59 2.98 13.43 -33.06
N TRP A 60 3.55 14.64 -33.22
CA TRP A 60 2.90 15.93 -32.92
C TRP A 60 1.54 16.11 -33.62
N LYS A 61 1.33 15.43 -34.75
CA LYS A 61 0.09 15.51 -35.53
C LYS A 61 -1.11 14.92 -34.79
N ASN A 62 -0.85 13.99 -33.88
CA ASN A 62 -1.85 13.17 -33.18
C ASN A 62 -1.89 13.45 -31.67
N ALA A 63 -1.12 14.44 -31.20
CA ALA A 63 -1.01 14.78 -29.79
C ALA A 63 -2.36 15.16 -29.14
N VAL A 64 -3.04 16.18 -29.68
CA VAL A 64 -4.28 16.77 -29.12
C VAL A 64 -5.41 16.88 -30.16
N GLY A 65 -5.20 16.39 -31.39
CA GLY A 65 -6.22 16.46 -32.46
C GLY A 65 -7.32 15.39 -32.33
N ASN A 66 -8.47 15.65 -32.95
CA ASN A 66 -9.73 14.89 -32.81
C ASN A 66 -9.68 13.39 -33.20
N LYS A 67 -8.65 12.92 -33.91
CA LYS A 67 -8.59 11.54 -34.41
C LYS A 67 -7.95 10.54 -33.44
N ARG A 68 -6.86 10.91 -32.77
CA ARG A 68 -6.10 9.99 -31.91
C ARG A 68 -5.93 10.47 -30.47
N LEU A 69 -5.95 11.78 -30.22
CA LEU A 69 -5.89 12.38 -28.89
C LEU A 69 -4.83 11.71 -27.98
N THR A 70 -3.64 11.42 -28.51
CA THR A 70 -2.68 10.51 -27.87
C THR A 70 -2.24 10.97 -26.48
N LEU A 71 -2.11 12.29 -26.27
CA LEU A 71 -1.81 12.83 -24.94
C LEU A 71 -2.97 12.57 -23.96
N LYS A 72 -4.21 12.80 -24.40
CA LYS A 72 -5.38 12.58 -23.54
C LYS A 72 -5.62 11.10 -23.26
N SER A 73 -5.45 10.24 -24.26
CA SER A 73 -5.53 8.78 -24.09
C SER A 73 -4.47 8.27 -23.11
N HIS A 74 -3.24 8.81 -23.16
CA HIS A 74 -2.22 8.49 -22.16
C HIS A 74 -2.61 8.96 -20.76
N ASP A 75 -3.06 10.20 -20.62
CA ASP A 75 -3.53 10.80 -19.37
C ASP A 75 -4.63 9.95 -18.70
N ASP A 76 -5.57 9.43 -19.50
CA ASP A 76 -6.68 8.61 -19.01
C ASP A 76 -6.31 7.13 -18.80
N SER A 77 -5.14 6.68 -19.27
CA SER A 77 -4.69 5.29 -19.18
C SER A 77 -4.48 4.83 -17.74
N VAL A 78 -4.77 3.56 -17.49
CA VAL A 78 -4.59 2.93 -16.16
C VAL A 78 -3.12 2.97 -15.74
N ASP A 79 -2.21 2.64 -16.66
CA ASP A 79 -0.78 2.67 -16.38
C ASP A 79 -0.28 4.06 -15.94
N HIS A 80 -0.77 5.12 -16.59
CA HIS A 80 -0.43 6.49 -16.22
C HIS A 80 -0.92 6.82 -14.81
N LYS A 81 -2.20 6.53 -14.52
CA LYS A 81 -2.81 6.76 -13.21
C LYS A 81 -2.07 6.01 -12.11
N ASN A 82 -1.71 4.76 -12.35
CA ASN A 82 -0.92 3.94 -11.43
C ASN A 82 0.48 4.54 -11.21
N ALA A 83 1.16 4.99 -12.26
CA ALA A 83 2.47 5.64 -12.13
C ALA A 83 2.39 6.97 -11.36
N VAL A 84 1.32 7.76 -11.56
CA VAL A 84 1.05 8.99 -10.79
C VAL A 84 0.84 8.66 -9.32
N GLU A 85 0.08 7.62 -9.01
CA GLU A 85 -0.17 7.20 -7.63
C GLU A 85 1.10 6.73 -6.94
N LYS A 86 1.90 5.88 -7.60
CA LYS A 86 3.22 5.47 -7.13
C LYS A 86 4.12 6.67 -6.84
N ALA A 87 4.17 7.66 -7.74
CA ALA A 87 4.94 8.88 -7.55
C ALA A 87 4.46 9.69 -6.34
N LYS A 88 3.15 9.86 -6.16
CA LYS A 88 2.57 10.56 -5.00
C LYS A 88 2.91 9.86 -3.69
N ASN A 89 2.83 8.53 -3.66
CA ASN A 89 3.17 7.75 -2.49
C ASN A 89 4.67 7.84 -2.18
N PHE A 90 5.54 7.75 -3.19
CA PHE A 90 6.98 7.94 -3.04
C PHE A 90 7.32 9.31 -2.43
N ILE A 91 6.76 10.39 -2.98
CA ILE A 91 6.96 11.76 -2.47
C ILE A 91 6.46 11.86 -1.02
N SER A 92 5.28 11.31 -0.72
CA SER A 92 4.73 11.34 0.65
C SER A 92 5.63 10.64 1.67
N VAL A 93 6.29 9.56 1.28
CA VAL A 93 7.26 8.85 2.13
C VAL A 93 8.55 9.67 2.27
N CYS A 94 9.08 10.23 1.18
CA CYS A 94 10.27 11.08 1.22
C CYS A 94 10.08 12.36 2.05
N GLU A 95 8.88 12.93 2.04
CA GLU A 95 8.49 14.10 2.85
C GLU A 95 8.13 13.74 4.30
N GLY A 96 8.15 12.46 4.69
CA GLY A 96 7.82 12.00 6.04
C GLY A 96 6.33 12.07 6.40
N LYS A 97 5.43 12.28 5.43
CA LYS A 97 3.97 12.33 5.65
C LYS A 97 3.37 10.93 5.83
N LYS A 98 4.03 9.89 5.31
CA LYS A 98 3.64 8.49 5.44
C LYS A 98 4.86 7.64 5.81
N PRO A 99 4.71 6.63 6.68
CA PRO A 99 5.79 5.67 6.93
C PRO A 99 6.09 4.86 5.67
N SER A 100 7.34 4.42 5.53
CA SER A 100 7.71 3.50 4.45
C SER A 100 7.00 2.14 4.64
N LEU A 101 6.90 1.36 3.55
CA LEU A 101 6.34 0.02 3.61
C LEU A 101 7.14 -0.89 4.57
N CYS A 102 8.47 -0.79 4.54
CA CYS A 102 9.34 -1.56 5.42
C CYS A 102 9.07 -1.24 6.89
N LEU A 103 8.98 0.04 7.25
CA LEU A 103 8.65 0.46 8.62
C LEU A 103 7.26 -0.02 9.05
N SER A 104 6.27 0.11 8.16
CA SER A 104 4.90 -0.36 8.42
C SER A 104 4.86 -1.88 8.67
N LEU A 105 5.62 -2.65 7.88
CA LEU A 105 5.69 -4.10 8.02
C LEU A 105 6.40 -4.52 9.32
N SER A 106 7.54 -3.88 9.63
CA SER A 106 8.24 -4.10 10.90
C SER A 106 7.34 -3.79 12.09
N LYS A 107 6.61 -2.67 12.04
CA LYS A 107 5.68 -2.27 13.10
C LYS A 107 4.54 -3.27 13.29
N ALA A 108 3.94 -3.72 12.19
CA ALA A 108 2.88 -4.74 12.24
C ALA A 108 3.40 -6.07 12.82
N TYR A 109 4.64 -6.45 12.51
CA TYR A 109 5.29 -7.62 13.10
C TYR A 109 5.51 -7.46 14.61
N GLU A 110 6.09 -6.32 15.03
CA GLU A 110 6.30 -6.00 16.45
C GLU A 110 4.99 -6.01 17.23
N ASP A 111 3.92 -5.41 16.69
CA ASP A 111 2.61 -5.37 17.32
C ASP A 111 2.00 -6.78 17.44
N LYS A 112 2.21 -7.65 16.45
CA LYS A 112 1.81 -9.06 16.51
C LYS A 112 2.59 -9.83 17.59
N VAL A 113 3.91 -9.64 17.66
CA VAL A 113 4.75 -10.28 18.69
C VAL A 113 4.30 -9.83 20.08
N LYS A 114 4.13 -8.53 20.28
CA LYS A 114 3.64 -7.96 21.53
C LYS A 114 2.28 -8.53 21.92
N ARG A 115 1.32 -8.53 20.99
CA ARG A 115 -0.02 -9.09 21.21
C ARG A 115 0.05 -10.56 21.64
N ASN A 116 0.86 -11.37 20.97
CA ASN A 116 1.03 -12.78 21.33
C ASN A 116 1.64 -12.94 22.73
N HIS A 117 2.61 -12.11 23.07
CA HIS A 117 3.25 -12.11 24.38
C HIS A 117 2.25 -11.74 25.49
N ASP A 118 1.43 -10.70 25.28
CA ASP A 118 0.40 -10.29 26.23
C ASP A 118 -0.62 -11.41 26.49
N ILE A 119 -1.05 -12.11 25.42
CA ILE A 119 -1.94 -13.29 25.54
C ILE A 119 -1.26 -14.42 26.33
N LEU A 120 0.00 -14.73 26.04
CA LEU A 120 0.74 -15.79 26.74
C LEU A 120 0.92 -15.48 28.21
N LEU A 121 1.28 -14.24 28.57
CA LEU A 121 1.37 -13.81 29.96
C LEU A 121 0.01 -13.96 30.66
N SER A 122 -1.07 -13.58 30.00
CA SER A 122 -2.43 -13.70 30.53
C SER A 122 -2.80 -15.16 30.83
N ILE A 123 -2.42 -16.10 29.96
CA ILE A 123 -2.62 -17.54 30.16
C ILE A 123 -1.73 -18.06 31.30
N ILE A 124 -0.46 -17.65 31.33
CA ILE A 124 0.51 -18.07 32.36
C ILE A 124 0.05 -17.61 33.74
N ASP A 125 -0.50 -16.39 33.87
CA ASP A 125 -1.07 -15.91 35.13
C ASP A 125 -2.14 -16.87 35.68
N VAL A 126 -3.04 -17.37 34.82
CA VAL A 126 -4.07 -18.33 35.22
C VAL A 126 -3.43 -19.63 35.71
N ILE A 127 -2.43 -20.14 34.99
CA ILE A 127 -1.71 -21.36 35.37
C ILE A 127 -1.01 -21.18 36.73
N ILE A 128 -0.34 -20.04 36.94
CA ILE A 128 0.35 -19.73 38.20
C ILE A 128 -0.65 -19.66 39.36
N VAL A 129 -1.77 -18.97 39.20
CA VAL A 129 -2.79 -18.84 40.26
C VAL A 129 -3.36 -20.20 40.64
N LEU A 130 -3.69 -21.04 39.65
CA LEU A 130 -4.20 -22.39 39.89
C LEU A 130 -3.14 -23.26 40.59
N GLY A 131 -1.89 -23.21 40.13
CA GLY A 131 -0.77 -23.93 40.75
C GLY A 131 -0.48 -23.51 42.18
N GLN A 132 -0.44 -22.20 42.46
CA GLN A 132 -0.21 -21.66 43.81
C GLN A 132 -1.28 -22.09 44.83
N ARG A 133 -2.50 -22.31 44.37
CA ARG A 133 -3.62 -22.75 45.20
C ARG A 133 -3.83 -24.27 45.18
N ASN A 134 -2.95 -25.03 44.51
CA ASN A 134 -3.10 -26.47 44.27
C ASN A 134 -4.45 -26.84 43.64
N ILE A 135 -5.00 -25.96 42.80
CA ILE A 135 -6.24 -26.21 42.06
C ILE A 135 -5.87 -26.92 40.75
N ALA A 136 -6.49 -28.06 40.49
CA ALA A 136 -6.27 -28.82 39.26
C ALA A 136 -6.65 -27.98 38.02
N LEU A 137 -5.79 -27.98 36.99
CA LEU A 137 -6.07 -27.28 35.72
C LEU A 137 -7.27 -27.90 34.99
N ARG A 138 -7.37 -29.23 35.01
CA ARG A 138 -8.48 -29.98 34.44
C ARG A 138 -9.56 -30.19 35.50
N GLY A 139 -10.79 -30.37 35.03
CA GLY A 139 -11.91 -30.81 35.86
C GLY A 139 -12.55 -32.05 35.26
N ASN A 140 -13.79 -32.31 35.64
CA ASN A 140 -14.48 -33.52 35.24
C ASN A 140 -15.23 -33.33 33.92
N TRP A 141 -15.52 -34.44 33.26
CA TRP A 141 -16.42 -34.46 32.12
C TRP A 141 -17.88 -34.27 32.58
N ASP A 142 -18.54 -33.22 32.09
CA ASP A 142 -19.97 -33.05 32.26
C ASP A 142 -20.72 -33.90 31.21
N LYS A 143 -21.42 -34.92 31.69
CA LYS A 143 -22.19 -35.84 30.85
C LYS A 143 -23.42 -35.18 30.22
N ILE A 144 -23.98 -34.15 30.84
CA ILE A 144 -25.19 -33.45 30.38
C ILE A 144 -24.81 -32.42 29.33
N ALA A 145 -23.78 -31.61 29.60
CA ALA A 145 -23.27 -30.61 28.66
C ALA A 145 -22.38 -31.21 27.55
N HIS A 146 -21.98 -32.47 27.66
CA HIS A 146 -21.03 -33.13 26.76
C HIS A 146 -19.73 -32.33 26.55
N GLN A 147 -19.20 -31.77 27.64
CA GLN A 147 -17.98 -30.95 27.62
C GLN A 147 -17.13 -31.16 28.88
N GLU A 148 -15.82 -30.91 28.80
CA GLU A 148 -14.95 -30.82 29.99
C GLU A 148 -15.31 -29.56 30.81
N ASP A 149 -15.67 -29.74 32.08
CA ASP A 149 -15.85 -28.66 33.06
C ASP A 149 -14.52 -28.41 33.80
N GLY A 150 -13.57 -27.82 33.07
CA GLY A 150 -12.21 -27.60 33.56
C GLY A 150 -11.98 -26.22 34.17
N ASN A 151 -11.29 -26.18 35.32
CA ASN A 151 -10.92 -24.91 35.98
C ASN A 151 -10.11 -24.00 35.05
N PHE A 152 -9.19 -24.53 34.25
CA PHE A 152 -8.40 -23.73 33.31
C PHE A 152 -9.31 -22.96 32.33
N GLN A 153 -10.28 -23.64 31.71
CA GLN A 153 -11.18 -23.00 30.75
C GLN A 153 -12.08 -21.97 31.43
N PHE A 154 -12.59 -22.29 32.62
CA PHE A 154 -13.37 -21.34 33.42
C PHE A 154 -12.58 -20.06 33.73
N PHE A 155 -11.36 -20.19 34.27
CA PHE A 155 -10.55 -19.04 34.65
C PHE A 155 -10.01 -18.24 33.46
N ILE A 156 -9.74 -18.87 32.32
CA ILE A 156 -9.40 -18.17 31.07
C ILE A 156 -10.57 -17.32 30.58
N ASN A 157 -11.78 -17.90 30.54
CA ASN A 157 -12.99 -17.16 30.17
C ASN A 157 -13.27 -16.03 31.16
N TRP A 158 -13.12 -16.28 32.46
CA TRP A 158 -13.27 -15.25 33.49
C TRP A 158 -12.26 -14.10 33.32
N LYS A 159 -10.97 -14.41 33.09
CA LYS A 159 -9.92 -13.40 32.88
C LYS A 159 -10.17 -12.58 31.61
N SER A 160 -10.72 -13.19 30.56
CA SER A 160 -11.06 -12.50 29.32
C SER A 160 -12.10 -11.37 29.51
N ASN A 161 -12.91 -11.40 30.57
CA ASN A 161 -13.82 -10.29 30.87
C ASN A 161 -13.09 -8.99 31.23
N PHE A 162 -11.82 -9.08 31.63
CA PHE A 162 -10.99 -7.94 32.05
C PHE A 162 -9.78 -7.69 31.14
N ASP A 163 -9.44 -8.65 30.28
CA ASP A 163 -8.35 -8.58 29.31
C ASP A 163 -8.94 -8.62 27.89
N THR A 164 -9.02 -7.44 27.27
CA THR A 164 -9.57 -7.29 25.91
C THR A 164 -8.75 -8.02 24.86
N VAL A 165 -7.42 -8.09 25.04
CA VAL A 165 -6.53 -8.77 24.09
C VAL A 165 -6.75 -10.29 24.14
N LEU A 166 -6.89 -10.84 25.35
CA LEU A 166 -7.24 -12.24 25.54
C LEU A 166 -8.65 -12.54 25.00
N LYS A 167 -9.63 -11.68 25.28
CA LYS A 167 -11.01 -11.83 24.80
C LYS A 167 -11.07 -11.93 23.28
N ASP A 168 -10.48 -10.97 22.58
CA ASP A 168 -10.41 -10.97 21.13
C ASP A 168 -9.77 -12.27 20.60
N HIS A 169 -8.72 -12.77 21.27
CA HIS A 169 -8.05 -14.02 20.87
C HIS A 169 -8.96 -15.24 20.99
N LEU A 170 -9.78 -15.30 22.04
CA LEU A 170 -10.73 -16.39 22.26
C LEU A 170 -11.89 -16.34 21.26
N GLU A 171 -12.44 -15.15 21.00
CA GLU A 171 -13.53 -14.94 20.04
C GLU A 171 -13.08 -15.24 18.60
N PHE A 172 -11.87 -14.84 18.22
CA PHE A 172 -11.34 -15.11 16.87
C PHE A 172 -11.26 -16.62 16.57
N LYS A 173 -10.92 -17.46 17.57
CA LYS A 173 -10.85 -18.92 17.41
C LYS A 173 -12.22 -19.58 17.23
N GLN A 174 -13.29 -18.99 17.77
CA GLN A 174 -14.64 -19.56 17.67
C GLN A 174 -15.20 -19.48 16.24
N HIS A 175 -14.73 -18.53 15.43
CA HIS A 175 -15.15 -18.38 14.03
C HIS A 175 -14.43 -19.29 13.03
N THR A 176 -13.31 -19.91 13.40
CA THR A 176 -12.49 -20.73 12.48
C THR A 176 -12.73 -22.24 12.63
N SER A 177 -13.68 -22.65 13.46
CA SER A 177 -14.05 -24.06 13.67
C SER A 177 -15.36 -24.37 12.92
N LEU A 178 -15.23 -24.66 11.63
CA LEU A 178 -16.26 -25.32 10.80
C LEU A 178 -15.66 -26.62 10.23
#